data_AF-A0A2V5PJ41-F1
#
_entry.id   AF-A0A2V5PJ41-F1
#
_cell.length_a   1.000
_cell.length_b   1.000
_cell.length_c   1.000
_cell.angle_alpha   90.00
_cell.angle_beta   90.00
_cell.angle_gamma   90.00
#
_symmetry.space_group_name_H-M   'P 1'
#
loop_
_entity.id
_entity.type
_entity.pdbx_description
1 polymer ?
#
loop_
_entity_poly.entity_id
_entity_poly.type
_entity_poly.pdbx_seq_one_letter_code
_entity_poly.pdbx_strand_id
1 'polypeptide(L)'
;MFLFLDTETAGLGIPDRIVSICWALYDPQGQEVSIQYHVIYPDGFDIRYRAVNIHGIATAKARRDGIPAAQALSQFSADIARFTPELLVCHNVSFDRSTVLNEYRLLPTKNGLMDSFP
;
A
#
# COMPACT_ATOMS: atom_id res chain seq x y z
N MET A 1 -18.77 -3.95 -4.02
CA MET A 1 -18.07 -2.98 -3.12
C MET A 1 -16.84 -2.40 -3.81
N PHE A 2 -16.49 -1.16 -3.50
CA PHE A 2 -15.37 -0.44 -4.11
C PHE A 2 -14.16 -0.42 -3.20
N LEU A 3 -12.97 -0.67 -3.75
CA LEU A 3 -11.68 -0.53 -3.09
C LEU A 3 -10.92 0.61 -3.74
N PHE A 4 -10.69 1.69 -3.01
CA PHE A 4 -9.80 2.76 -3.41
C PHE A 4 -8.41 2.48 -2.83
N LEU A 5 -7.38 2.60 -3.66
CA LEU A 5 -5.99 2.38 -3.25
C LEU A 5 -5.13 3.53 -3.76
N ASP A 6 -4.22 3.97 -2.91
CA ASP A 6 -3.20 4.96 -3.24
C ASP A 6 -1.90 4.61 -2.50
N THR A 7 -0.77 4.85 -3.17
CA THR A 7 0.56 4.57 -2.62
C THR A 7 1.50 5.74 -2.79
N GLU A 8 2.27 6.01 -1.74
CA GLU A 8 3.48 6.84 -1.84
C GLU A 8 4.69 5.91 -1.88
N THR A 9 5.68 6.25 -2.71
CA THR A 9 6.85 5.39 -2.91
C THR A 9 8.15 6.16 -2.83
N ALA A 10 9.26 5.45 -2.68
CA ALA A 10 10.59 6.05 -2.73
C ALA A 10 10.91 6.66 -4.12
N GLY A 11 10.10 6.41 -5.16
CA GLY A 11 9.82 7.39 -6.22
C GLY A 11 9.01 6.88 -7.43
N LEU A 12 9.62 6.44 -8.54
CA LEU A 12 8.92 6.40 -9.85
C LEU A 12 8.71 5.01 -10.48
N GLY A 13 9.17 3.93 -9.84
CA GLY A 13 8.84 2.58 -10.29
C GLY A 13 9.72 1.52 -9.66
N ILE A 14 9.45 0.25 -9.97
CA ILE A 14 10.25 -0.88 -9.46
C ILE A 14 11.73 -0.66 -9.82
N PRO A 15 12.68 -0.78 -8.87
CA PRO A 15 12.57 -1.41 -7.54
C PRO A 15 12.26 -0.47 -6.38
N ASP A 16 11.80 0.76 -6.62
CA ASP A 16 11.41 1.68 -5.55
C ASP A 16 10.30 1.07 -4.68
N ARG A 17 10.46 1.25 -3.36
CA ARG A 17 9.65 0.62 -2.33
C ARG A 17 8.51 1.53 -1.86
N ILE A 18 7.46 0.93 -1.30
CA ILE A 18 6.35 1.69 -0.69
C ILE A 18 6.86 2.45 0.55
N VAL A 19 6.44 3.71 0.64
CA VAL A 19 6.64 4.63 1.77
C VAL A 19 5.36 4.77 2.57
N SER A 20 4.19 4.82 1.93
CA SER A 20 2.91 4.66 2.60
C SER A 20 1.89 3.98 1.69
N ILE A 21 0.91 3.34 2.30
CA ILE A 21 -0.23 2.72 1.63
C ILE A 21 -1.51 3.21 2.29
N CYS A 22 -2.48 3.59 1.47
CA CYS A 22 -3.83 3.96 1.88
C CYS A 22 -4.83 3.07 1.16
N TRP A 23 -5.83 2.55 1.87
CA TRP A 23 -6.99 1.97 1.22
C TRP A 23 -8.29 2.36 1.89
N ALA A 24 -9.32 2.55 1.07
CA ALA A 24 -10.67 2.84 1.53
C ALA A 24 -11.66 1.89 0.86
N LEU A 25 -12.59 1.38 1.66
CA LEU A 25 -13.66 0.49 1.22
C LEU A 25 -14.98 1.24 1.29
N TYR A 26 -15.74 1.21 0.19
CA TYR A 26 -17.07 1.81 0.11
C TYR A 26 -18.10 0.79 -0.38
N ASP A 27 -19.27 0.80 0.24
CA ASP A 27 -20.39 -0.03 -0.19
C ASP A 27 -20.96 0.44 -1.55
N PRO A 28 -21.85 -0.34 -2.19
CA PRO A 28 -22.46 0.05 -3.46
C PRO A 28 -23.30 1.35 -3.40
N GLN A 29 -23.68 1.81 -2.21
CA GLN A 29 -24.40 3.06 -1.97
C GLN A 29 -23.43 4.24 -1.75
N GLY A 30 -22.12 4.01 -1.85
CA GLY A 30 -21.09 5.03 -1.64
C GLY A 30 -20.88 5.40 -0.18
N GLN A 31 -21.30 4.55 0.77
CA GLN A 31 -21.00 4.75 2.19
C GLN A 31 -19.64 4.16 2.55
N GLU A 32 -18.89 4.89 3.38
CA GLU A 32 -17.59 4.45 3.88
C GLU A 32 -17.75 3.25 4.82
N VAL A 33 -17.01 2.18 4.54
CA VAL A 33 -16.98 0.95 5.36
C VAL A 33 -15.73 0.91 6.22
N SER A 34 -14.57 1.28 5.66
CA SER A 34 -13.28 1.29 6.35
C SER A 34 -12.31 2.17 5.57
N ILE A 35 -11.45 2.89 6.30
CA ILE A 35 -10.28 3.58 5.74
C ILE A 35 -9.07 3.21 6.58
N GLN A 36 -7.98 2.87 5.93
CA GLN A 36 -6.71 2.57 6.56
C GLN A 36 -5.60 3.37 5.88
N TYR A 37 -4.67 3.88 6.68
CA TYR A 37 -3.49 4.58 6.22
C TYR A 37 -2.29 4.17 7.06
N HIS A 38 -1.22 3.73 6.39
CA HIS A 38 -0.01 3.31 7.07
C HIS A 38 1.23 3.87 6.38
N VAL A 39 2.10 4.48 7.18
CA VAL A 39 3.49 4.74 6.80
C VAL A 39 4.28 3.45 6.99
N ILE A 40 5.13 3.13 6.03
CA ILE A 40 5.95 1.92 6.03
C ILE A 40 7.34 2.25 6.58
N TYR A 41 7.81 1.44 7.53
CA TYR A 41 9.18 1.48 8.01
C TYR A 41 10.13 1.10 6.86
N PRO A 42 11.09 1.96 6.49
CA PRO A 42 11.95 1.72 5.33
C PRO A 42 13.10 0.76 5.70
N ASP A 43 12.80 -0.54 5.64
CA ASP A 43 13.78 -1.59 5.92
C ASP A 43 14.69 -1.84 4.71
N GLY A 44 15.97 -1.50 4.85
CA GLY A 44 16.99 -1.69 3.82
C GLY A 44 16.99 -0.65 2.69
N PHE A 45 16.28 0.48 2.81
CA PHE A 45 16.30 1.56 1.83
C PHE A 45 16.14 2.95 2.48
N ASP A 46 16.44 4.00 1.71
CA ASP A 46 16.15 5.38 2.08
C ASP A 46 15.23 6.04 1.04
N ILE A 47 14.42 7.00 1.48
CA ILE A 47 13.47 7.72 0.66
C ILE A 47 14.18 8.87 -0.05
N ARG A 48 14.14 8.88 -1.39
CA ARG A 48 14.83 9.89 -2.19
C ARG A 48 14.25 11.27 -1.95
N TYR A 49 15.11 12.27 -1.85
CA TYR A 49 14.72 13.67 -1.63
C TYR A 49 13.62 14.17 -2.58
N ARG A 50 13.65 13.78 -3.86
CA ARG A 50 12.59 14.16 -4.82
C ARG A 50 11.21 13.60 -4.43
N ALA A 51 11.14 12.37 -3.93
CA ALA A 51 9.89 11.77 -3.45
C ALA A 51 9.42 12.48 -2.17
N VAL A 52 10.35 12.72 -1.23
CA VAL A 52 10.08 13.50 -0.01
C VAL A 52 9.50 14.88 -0.33
N ASN A 53 10.00 15.57 -1.35
CA ASN A 53 9.47 16.88 -1.75
C ASN A 53 8.05 16.84 -2.32
N ILE A 54 7.59 15.68 -2.79
CA ILE A 54 6.23 15.50 -3.33
C ILE A 54 5.28 15.15 -2.19
N HIS A 55 5.56 14.09 -1.43
CA HIS A 55 4.61 13.55 -0.43
C HIS A 55 4.94 13.91 1.04
N GLY A 56 6.11 14.51 1.31
CA GLY A 56 6.47 15.03 2.63
C GLY A 56 6.96 14.00 3.67
N ILE A 57 7.18 12.74 3.30
CA ILE A 57 7.55 11.67 4.24
C ILE A 57 9.05 11.40 4.13
N ALA A 58 9.84 12.04 5.00
CA ALA A 58 11.28 11.78 5.06
C ALA A 58 11.59 10.40 5.67
N THR A 59 12.73 9.81 5.32
CA THR A 59 13.21 8.54 5.91
C THR A 59 13.17 8.55 7.43
N ALA A 60 13.61 9.64 8.07
CA ALA A 60 13.60 9.75 9.52
C ALA A 60 12.17 9.70 10.12
N LYS A 61 11.19 10.28 9.43
CA LYS A 61 9.78 10.20 9.83
C LYS A 61 9.26 8.77 9.67
N ALA A 62 9.53 8.15 8.52
CA ALA A 62 9.08 6.78 8.24
C ALA A 62 9.71 5.74 9.19
N ARG A 63 10.98 5.91 9.58
CA ARG A 63 11.63 5.04 10.57
C ARG A 63 11.05 5.17 11.98
N ARG A 64 10.55 6.36 12.33
CA ARG A 64 9.99 6.63 13.67
C ARG A 64 8.53 6.23 13.78
N ASP A 65 7.74 6.56 12.76
CA ASP A 65 6.27 6.46 12.81
C ASP A 65 5.73 5.25 12.02
N GLY A 66 6.56 4.63 11.19
CA GLY A 66 6.13 3.58 10.26
C GLY A 66 6.07 2.18 10.88
N ILE A 67 5.25 1.33 10.27
CA ILE A 67 5.11 -0.10 10.60
C ILE A 67 5.79 -0.98 9.55
N PRO A 68 6.16 -2.23 9.86
CA PRO A 68 6.69 -3.15 8.87
C PRO A 68 5.72 -3.35 7.68
N ALA A 69 6.26 -3.39 6.46
CA ALA A 69 5.46 -3.64 5.25
C ALA A 69 4.60 -4.91 5.36
N ALA A 70 5.16 -5.97 5.95
CA ALA A 70 4.45 -7.22 6.21
C ALA A 70 3.17 -7.03 7.04
N GLN A 71 3.22 -6.15 8.05
CA GLN A 71 2.08 -5.88 8.91
C GLN A 71 0.97 -5.14 8.13
N ALA A 72 1.33 -4.06 7.42
CA ALA A 72 0.38 -3.30 6.61
C ALA A 72 -0.28 -4.17 5.52
N LEU A 73 0.52 -4.96 4.80
CA LEU A 73 0.03 -5.85 3.74
C LEU A 73 -0.83 -7.00 4.28
N SER A 74 -0.52 -7.52 5.47
CA SER A 74 -1.38 -8.51 6.13
C SER A 74 -2.75 -7.93 6.46
N GLN A 75 -2.80 -6.69 6.95
CA GLN A 75 -4.06 -6.01 7.25
C GLN A 75 -4.84 -5.71 5.97
N PHE A 76 -4.16 -5.23 4.94
CA PHE A 76 -4.75 -4.97 3.62
C PHE A 76 -5.39 -6.23 3.02
N SER A 77 -4.67 -7.35 3.05
CA SER A 77 -5.19 -8.63 2.58
C SER A 77 -6.39 -9.12 3.39
N ALA A 78 -6.35 -8.96 4.72
CA ALA A 78 -7.45 -9.34 5.59
C ALA A 78 -8.72 -8.55 5.29
N ASP A 79 -8.59 -7.23 5.03
CA ASP A 79 -9.71 -6.39 4.62
C ASP A 79 -10.26 -6.82 3.26
N ILE A 80 -9.40 -7.08 2.26
CA ILE A 80 -9.87 -7.58 0.95
C ILE A 80 -10.59 -8.91 1.10
N ALA A 81 -10.07 -9.86 1.88
CA ALA A 81 -10.70 -11.16 2.09
C ALA A 81 -12.03 -11.07 2.86
N ARG A 82 -12.12 -10.16 3.83
CA ARG A 82 -13.32 -9.93 4.64
C ARG A 82 -14.44 -9.29 3.84
N PHE A 83 -14.09 -8.29 3.03
CA PHE A 83 -15.06 -7.42 2.37
C PHE A 83 -15.32 -7.86 0.93
N THR A 84 -14.39 -8.55 0.29
CA THR A 84 -14.51 -9.03 -1.10
C THR A 84 -14.90 -7.91 -2.09
N PRO A 85 -14.10 -6.81 -2.16
CA PRO A 85 -14.37 -5.74 -3.12
C PRO A 85 -14.31 -6.26 -4.56
N GLU A 86 -15.19 -5.73 -5.42
CA GLU A 86 -15.35 -6.17 -6.82
C GLU A 86 -14.67 -5.22 -7.80
N LEU A 87 -14.39 -3.99 -7.37
CA LEU A 87 -13.80 -2.95 -8.22
C LEU A 87 -12.68 -2.23 -7.48
N LEU A 88 -11.47 -2.31 -8.06
CA LEU A 88 -10.30 -1.52 -7.65
C LEU A 88 -10.32 -0.17 -8.38
N VAL A 89 -10.17 0.91 -7.62
CA VAL A 89 -10.15 2.29 -8.13
C VAL A 89 -8.85 2.97 -7.69
N CYS A 90 -8.06 3.41 -8.67
CA CYS A 90 -6.82 4.18 -8.46
C CYS A 90 -6.67 5.21 -9.59
N HIS A 91 -5.99 6.33 -9.32
CA HIS A 91 -5.68 7.32 -10.36
C HIS A 91 -4.62 6.83 -11.36
N ASN A 92 -3.80 5.83 -10.99
CA ASN A 92 -2.87 5.15 -11.89
C ASN A 92 -2.74 3.66 -11.52
N VAL A 93 -3.83 2.90 -11.71
CA VAL A 93 -3.96 1.52 -11.22
C VAL A 93 -2.76 0.63 -11.54
N SER A 94 -2.17 0.77 -12.74
CA SER A 94 -1.03 -0.03 -13.17
C SER A 94 0.20 0.20 -12.27
N PHE A 95 0.41 1.44 -11.84
CA PHE A 95 1.52 1.81 -10.96
C PHE A 95 1.29 1.27 -9.55
N ASP A 96 0.20 1.67 -8.89
CA ASP A 96 -0.10 1.28 -7.51
C ASP A 96 -0.13 -0.25 -7.35
N ARG A 97 -0.81 -0.93 -8.27
CA ARG A 97 -0.88 -2.39 -8.30
C ARG A 97 0.51 -3.03 -8.43
N SER A 98 1.35 -2.52 -9.32
CA SER A 98 2.70 -3.06 -9.52
C SER A 98 3.57 -2.91 -8.27
N THR A 99 3.45 -1.78 -7.59
CA THR A 99 4.21 -1.46 -6.38
C THR A 99 3.76 -2.34 -5.20
N VAL A 100 2.45 -2.47 -4.97
CA VAL A 100 1.91 -3.35 -3.92
C VAL A 100 2.29 -4.81 -4.17
N LEU A 101 2.15 -5.30 -5.42
CA LEU A 101 2.58 -6.66 -5.78
C LEU A 101 4.09 -6.87 -5.61
N ASN A 102 4.90 -5.84 -5.84
CA ASN A 102 6.34 -5.91 -5.58
C ASN A 102 6.62 -6.07 -4.09
N GLU A 103 5.94 -5.33 -3.21
CA GLU A 103 6.09 -5.50 -1.75
C GLU A 103 5.71 -6.90 -1.28
N TYR A 104 4.61 -7.47 -1.81
CA TYR A 104 4.25 -8.86 -1.51
C TYR A 104 5.34 -9.86 -1.90
N ARG A 105 6.01 -9.66 -3.05
CA ARG A 105 7.10 -10.55 -3.50
C ARG A 105 8.33 -10.51 -2.60
N LEU A 106 8.53 -9.42 -1.88
CA LEU A 106 9.67 -9.24 -0.97
C LEU A 106 9.43 -9.88 0.41
N LEU A 107 8.20 -10.30 0.72
CA LEU A 107 7.90 -10.95 1.99
C LEU A 107 8.43 -12.40 2.01
N PRO A 108 9.06 -12.84 3.11
CA PRO A 108 9.73 -14.15 3.21
C PRO A 108 8.76 -15.35 3.16
N THR A 109 7.48 -15.14 3.39
CA THR A 109 6.44 -16.17 3.28
C THR A 109 5.59 -15.95 2.03
N LYS A 110 5.47 -16.99 1.20
CA LYS A 110 4.36 -17.18 0.24
C LYS A 110 3.04 -17.30 1.03
N ASN A 111 2.62 -16.26 1.72
CA ASN A 111 1.24 -16.17 2.13
C ASN A 111 0.45 -16.02 0.83
N GLY A 112 -0.58 -16.83 0.62
CA GLY A 112 -1.46 -16.80 -0.56
C GLY A 112 -2.22 -15.49 -0.79
N LEU A 113 -1.71 -14.38 -0.25
CA LEU A 113 -2.19 -13.01 -0.40
C LEU A 113 -2.12 -12.56 -1.87
N MET A 114 -1.17 -13.12 -2.63
CA MET A 114 -1.02 -12.84 -4.07
C MET A 114 -2.23 -13.26 -4.89
N ASP A 115 -2.97 -14.30 -4.44
CA ASP A 115 -4.13 -14.84 -5.17
C ASP A 115 -5.42 -14.06 -4.87
N SER A 116 -5.39 -13.15 -3.88
CA SER A 116 -6.56 -12.37 -3.43
C SER A 116 -6.57 -10.92 -3.89
N PHE A 117 -5.47 -10.41 -4.46
CA PHE A 117 -5.38 -9.03 -4.91
C PHE A 117 -5.92 -8.89 -6.35
N PRO A 118 -6.97 -8.08 -6.59
CA PRO A 118 -7.50 -7.85 -7.94
C PRO A 118 -6.45 -7.28 -8.92
#